data_AF-A0A2R8BXD3-F1
#
_entry.id   AF-A0A2R8BXD3-F1
#
_cell.length_a   1.000
_cell.length_b   1.000
_cell.length_c   1.000
_cell.angle_alpha   90.00
_cell.angle_beta   90.00
_cell.angle_gamma   90.00
#
_symmetry.space_group_name_H-M   'P 1'
#
loop_
_entity.id
_entity.type
_entity.pdbx_description
1 polymer ?
#
loop_
_entity_poly.entity_id
_entity_poly.type
_entity_poly.pdbx_seq_one_letter_code
_entity_poly.pdbx_strand_id
1 'polypeptide(L)'
;MWRSLLFLCFGLLPGLALAQSPMSASEFERETTGKTLTFSANGMPYGAEEYREDREVRWSFLDGECSTGTWYPQDGAICFVYEDEAGNESAPQCWHFFREGGGLRAEFVSETPGTTLYETETSDEPLLCYGPRIGV
;
A
#
# COMPACT_ATOMS: atom_id res chain seq x y z
N MET A 1 -37.00 -44.66 34.76
CA MET A 1 -35.83 -43.79 35.01
C MET A 1 -35.12 -43.58 33.69
N TRP A 2 -35.47 -42.54 32.91
CA TRP A 2 -34.76 -42.21 31.68
C TRP A 2 -34.37 -40.73 31.76
N ARG A 3 -33.06 -40.51 31.76
CA ARG A 3 -32.41 -39.23 32.08
C ARG A 3 -32.70 -38.24 30.95
N SER A 4 -33.20 -37.05 31.31
CA SER A 4 -33.31 -35.91 30.41
C SER A 4 -31.94 -35.59 29.80
N LEU A 5 -31.79 -35.78 28.49
CA LEU A 5 -30.70 -35.16 27.75
C LEU A 5 -31.11 -33.73 27.40
N LEU A 6 -30.63 -32.77 28.20
CA LEU A 6 -30.55 -31.37 27.79
C LEU A 6 -29.59 -31.27 26.61
N PHE A 7 -30.15 -31.17 25.41
CA PHE A 7 -29.41 -30.78 24.21
C PHE A 7 -29.06 -29.30 24.36
N LEU A 8 -27.81 -29.02 24.73
CA LEU A 8 -27.24 -27.68 24.75
C LEU A 8 -27.05 -27.25 23.29
N CYS A 9 -27.97 -26.45 22.75
CA CYS A 9 -27.80 -25.77 21.47
C CYS A 9 -26.62 -24.78 21.58
N PHE A 10 -25.44 -25.22 21.16
CA PHE A 10 -24.29 -24.37 20.93
C PHE A 10 -24.59 -23.50 19.71
N GLY A 11 -25.11 -22.30 19.94
CA GLY A 11 -25.42 -21.34 18.88
C GLY A 11 -24.14 -20.92 18.17
N LEU A 12 -23.97 -21.34 16.91
CA LEU A 12 -23.07 -20.67 15.98
C LEU A 12 -23.58 -19.25 15.79
N LEU A 13 -22.93 -18.28 16.43
CA LEU A 13 -23.04 -16.89 16.04
C LEU A 13 -22.30 -16.74 14.70
N PRO A 14 -22.99 -16.42 13.59
CA PRO A 14 -22.31 -16.07 12.36
C PRO A 14 -21.53 -14.78 12.64
N GLY A 15 -20.19 -14.88 12.61
CA GLY A 15 -19.35 -13.70 12.64
C GLY A 15 -19.67 -12.86 11.41
N LEU A 16 -20.27 -11.70 11.60
CA LEU A 16 -20.37 -10.68 10.56
C LEU A 16 -18.94 -10.29 10.19
N ALA A 17 -18.44 -10.81 9.07
CA ALA A 17 -17.23 -10.31 8.45
C ALA A 17 -17.52 -8.88 8.00
N LEU A 18 -17.12 -7.89 8.81
CA LEU A 18 -17.10 -6.51 8.38
C LEU A 18 -15.99 -6.39 7.34
N ALA A 19 -16.37 -6.15 6.09
CA ALA A 19 -15.42 -5.77 5.07
C ALA A 19 -14.66 -4.53 5.55
N GLN A 20 -13.33 -4.62 5.64
CA GLN A 20 -12.52 -3.49 6.06
C GLN A 20 -12.67 -2.36 5.05
N SER A 21 -12.89 -1.13 5.52
CA SER A 21 -12.94 0.05 4.64
C SER A 21 -11.53 0.53 4.29
N PRO A 22 -11.32 1.08 3.07
CA PRO A 22 -10.06 1.75 2.74
C PRO A 22 -9.80 2.93 3.68
N MET A 23 -8.52 3.22 3.90
CA MET A 23 -8.06 4.39 4.62
C MET A 23 -8.40 5.67 3.86
N SER A 24 -8.74 6.71 4.60
CA SER A 24 -8.84 8.06 4.05
C SER A 24 -7.46 8.64 3.73
N ALA A 25 -7.45 9.70 2.91
CA ALA A 25 -6.23 10.42 2.55
C ALA A 25 -5.44 10.95 3.75
N SER A 26 -6.14 11.47 4.76
CA SER A 26 -5.51 12.03 5.96
C SER A 26 -5.01 10.94 6.91
N GLU A 27 -5.65 9.77 6.92
CA GLU A 27 -5.08 8.60 7.60
C GLU A 27 -3.83 8.15 6.89
N PHE A 28 -3.87 7.99 5.57
CA PHE A 28 -2.71 7.62 4.77
C PHE A 28 -1.53 8.58 4.99
N GLU A 29 -1.76 9.89 4.81
CA GLU A 29 -0.75 10.94 5.00
C GLU A 29 -0.08 10.87 6.38
N ARG A 30 -0.87 10.66 7.44
CA ARG A 30 -0.35 10.53 8.80
C ARG A 30 0.46 9.24 9.00
N GLU A 31 0.03 8.14 8.38
CA GLU A 31 0.73 6.87 8.52
C GLU A 31 2.03 6.82 7.70
N THR A 32 2.15 7.54 6.59
CA THR A 32 3.27 7.40 5.65
C THR A 32 4.28 8.55 5.67
N THR A 33 3.86 9.80 5.86
CA THR A 33 4.75 10.97 5.74
C THR A 33 6.02 10.85 6.59
N GLY A 34 7.17 11.08 5.97
CA GLY A 34 8.49 11.01 6.60
C GLY A 34 9.06 9.60 6.72
N LYS A 35 8.50 8.62 6.00
CA LYS A 35 8.93 7.21 6.05
C LYS A 35 9.27 6.67 4.68
N THR A 36 10.11 5.65 4.67
CA THR A 36 10.33 4.76 3.54
C THR A 36 9.68 3.41 3.83
N LEU A 37 8.76 2.98 2.97
CA LEU A 37 8.04 1.71 3.09
C LEU A 37 8.49 0.74 2.00
N THR A 38 8.81 -0.49 2.38
CA THR A 38 9.10 -1.58 1.43
C THR A 38 7.86 -2.44 1.26
N PHE A 39 7.53 -2.76 0.02
CA PHE A 39 6.37 -3.55 -0.36
C PHE A 39 6.77 -4.87 -1.03
N SER A 40 5.93 -5.88 -0.81
CA SER A 40 5.99 -7.17 -1.48
C SER A 40 4.71 -7.46 -2.26
N ALA A 41 4.84 -8.25 -3.32
CA ALA A 41 3.73 -8.79 -4.09
C ALA A 41 3.92 -10.30 -4.22
N ASN A 42 2.90 -11.10 -3.93
CA ASN A 42 2.97 -12.57 -3.99
C ASN A 42 4.15 -13.17 -3.17
N GLY A 43 4.49 -12.54 -2.04
CA GLY A 43 5.59 -12.96 -1.16
C GLY A 43 7.00 -12.61 -1.66
N MET A 44 7.12 -11.89 -2.78
CA MET A 44 8.40 -11.43 -3.33
C MET A 44 8.56 -9.91 -3.14
N PRO A 45 9.78 -9.40 -2.89
CA PRO A 45 10.04 -7.97 -2.89
C PRO A 45 9.57 -7.33 -4.21
N TYR A 46 8.87 -6.21 -4.11
CA TYR A 46 8.26 -5.53 -5.24
C TYR A 46 8.87 -4.14 -5.47
N GLY A 47 8.97 -3.36 -4.42
CA GLY A 47 9.47 -1.99 -4.50
C GLY A 47 9.53 -1.33 -3.13
N ALA A 48 10.11 -0.15 -3.09
CA ALA A 48 10.07 0.70 -1.92
C ALA A 48 9.69 2.13 -2.29
N GLU A 49 9.00 2.80 -1.38
CA GLU A 49 8.50 4.15 -1.55
C GLU A 49 8.89 5.03 -0.37
N GLU A 50 9.55 6.14 -0.65
CA GLU A 50 9.80 7.21 0.32
C GLU A 50 8.70 8.26 0.20
N TYR A 51 8.05 8.55 1.33
CA TYR A 51 6.99 9.54 1.45
C TYR A 51 7.51 10.79 2.14
N ARG A 52 7.39 11.93 1.48
CA ARG A 52 7.90 13.22 1.94
C ARG A 52 6.77 14.16 2.32
N GLU A 53 7.14 15.31 2.87
CA GLU A 53 6.23 16.43 3.07
C GLU A 53 5.61 16.87 1.73
N ASP A 54 4.50 17.60 1.80
CA ASP A 54 3.79 18.14 0.63
C ASP A 54 3.35 17.08 -0.41
N ARG A 55 3.23 15.82 0.01
CA ARG A 55 2.78 14.67 -0.79
C ARG A 55 3.71 14.32 -1.95
N GLU A 56 4.97 14.67 -1.83
CA GLU A 56 6.01 14.17 -2.72
C GLU A 56 6.38 12.73 -2.36
N VAL A 57 6.68 11.93 -3.38
CA VAL A 57 7.14 10.55 -3.21
C VAL A 57 8.32 10.24 -4.11
N ARG A 58 9.05 9.20 -3.73
CA ARG A 58 10.08 8.60 -4.55
C ARG A 58 9.93 7.09 -4.52
N TRP A 59 9.72 6.49 -5.67
CA TRP A 59 9.51 5.05 -5.85
C TRP A 59 10.74 4.39 -6.48
N SER A 60 11.06 3.16 -6.06
CA SER A 60 12.05 2.29 -6.73
C SER A 60 11.56 0.85 -6.77
N PHE A 61 11.87 0.15 -7.86
CA PHE A 61 11.72 -1.31 -7.95
C PHE A 61 12.88 -2.07 -7.31
N LEU A 62 13.66 -1.41 -6.43
CA LEU A 62 14.84 -1.95 -5.74
C LEU A 62 16.01 -2.26 -6.69
N ASP A 63 16.01 -1.67 -7.88
CA ASP A 63 17.09 -1.72 -8.87
C ASP A 63 18.08 -0.54 -8.73
N GLY A 64 17.77 0.38 -7.82
CA GLY A 64 18.56 1.58 -7.54
C GLY A 64 18.26 2.75 -8.48
N GLU A 65 17.35 2.57 -9.44
CA GLU A 65 16.73 3.66 -10.19
C GLU A 65 15.46 4.10 -9.45
N CYS A 66 15.16 5.40 -9.48
CA CYS A 66 14.05 5.98 -8.73
C CYS A 66 13.23 6.93 -9.60
N SER A 67 11.91 6.83 -9.49
CA SER A 67 10.96 7.77 -10.07
C SER A 67 10.44 8.70 -8.99
N THR A 68 10.58 10.01 -9.22
CA THR A 68 9.97 11.07 -8.42
C THR A 68 8.51 11.21 -8.80
N GLY A 69 7.66 11.56 -7.84
CA GLY A 69 6.23 11.69 -8.07
C GLY A 69 5.51 12.44 -6.97
N THR A 70 4.19 12.53 -7.13
CA THR A 70 3.28 13.08 -6.13
C THR A 70 2.08 12.17 -5.96
N TRP A 71 1.43 12.28 -4.80
CA TRP A 71 0.18 11.58 -4.56
C TRP A 71 -0.97 12.52 -4.17
N TYR A 72 -2.19 12.13 -4.54
CA TYR A 72 -3.40 12.88 -4.20
C TYR A 72 -4.59 11.93 -4.02
N PRO A 73 -5.62 12.31 -3.24
CA PRO A 73 -6.81 11.50 -3.10
C PRO A 73 -7.79 11.71 -4.25
N GLN A 74 -8.41 10.63 -4.71
CA GLN A 74 -9.46 10.66 -5.72
C GLN A 74 -10.41 9.48 -5.51
N ASP A 75 -11.72 9.74 -5.45
CA ASP A 75 -12.77 8.72 -5.40
C ASP A 75 -12.57 7.64 -4.30
N GLY A 76 -11.99 8.03 -3.15
CA GLY A 76 -11.69 7.12 -2.04
C GLY A 76 -10.42 6.27 -2.22
N ALA A 77 -9.67 6.50 -3.28
CA ALA A 77 -8.34 5.95 -3.52
C ALA A 77 -7.25 7.02 -3.30
N ILE A 78 -6.00 6.55 -3.23
CA ILE A 78 -4.79 7.37 -3.27
C ILE A 78 -4.15 7.14 -4.64
N CYS A 79 -4.02 8.21 -5.42
CA CYS A 79 -3.49 8.17 -6.79
C CYS A 79 -2.11 8.77 -6.84
N PHE A 80 -1.21 8.11 -7.55
CA PHE A 80 0.19 8.48 -7.71
C PHE A 80 0.49 8.82 -9.16
N VAL A 81 1.24 9.89 -9.37
CA VAL A 81 1.77 10.29 -10.69
C VAL A 81 3.28 10.39 -10.55
N TYR A 82 3.99 9.75 -11.46
CA TYR A 82 5.44 9.68 -11.46
C TYR A 82 6.02 10.30 -12.74
N GLU A 83 7.26 10.77 -12.65
CA GLU A 83 8.04 11.19 -13.81
C GLU A 83 8.66 9.98 -14.52
N ASP A 84 8.52 9.91 -15.85
CA ASP A 84 9.21 8.93 -16.69
C ASP A 84 10.67 9.32 -16.97
N GLU A 85 11.42 8.45 -17.65
CA GLU A 85 12.83 8.70 -18.00
C GLU A 85 13.05 9.96 -18.86
N ALA A 86 12.03 10.42 -19.57
CA ALA A 86 12.05 11.62 -20.40
C ALA A 86 11.55 12.88 -19.65
N GLY A 87 11.18 12.74 -18.36
CA GLY A 87 10.68 13.83 -17.53
C GLY A 87 9.21 14.19 -17.78
N ASN A 88 8.41 13.28 -18.36
CA ASN A 88 6.98 13.47 -18.53
C ASN A 88 6.20 12.79 -17.40
N GLU A 89 5.04 13.35 -17.06
CA GLU A 89 4.13 12.77 -16.07
C GLU A 89 3.46 11.49 -16.59
N SER A 90 3.45 10.44 -15.77
CA SER A 90 2.76 9.18 -16.05
C SER A 90 1.25 9.34 -15.95
N ALA A 91 0.50 8.36 -16.46
CA ALA A 91 -0.90 8.21 -16.07
C ALA A 91 -1.01 7.95 -14.56
N PRO A 92 -2.07 8.45 -13.88
CA PRO A 92 -2.28 8.17 -12.47
C PRO A 92 -2.44 6.68 -12.16
N GLN A 93 -1.77 6.23 -11.12
CA GLN A 93 -1.90 4.87 -10.57
C GLN A 93 -2.64 4.96 -9.22
N CYS A 94 -3.89 4.51 -9.18
CA CYS A 94 -4.74 4.63 -8.01
C CYS A 94 -4.81 3.34 -7.19
N TRP A 95 -4.76 3.47 -5.86
CA TRP A 95 -4.73 2.36 -4.92
C TRP A 95 -5.68 2.58 -3.75
N HIS A 96 -6.33 1.51 -3.29
CA HIS A 96 -6.99 1.49 -1.99
C HIS A 96 -6.02 0.95 -0.94
N PHE A 97 -5.75 1.75 0.10
CA PHE A 97 -4.90 1.34 1.21
C PHE A 97 -5.71 0.87 2.40
N PHE A 98 -5.23 -0.16 3.07
CA PHE A 98 -5.84 -0.75 4.25
C PHE A 98 -4.78 -0.99 5.32
N ARG A 99 -5.14 -0.78 6.58
CA ARG A 99 -4.29 -1.16 7.72
C ARG A 99 -4.39 -2.66 7.94
N GLU A 100 -3.32 -3.43 7.78
CA GLU A 100 -3.35 -4.88 7.96
C GLU A 100 -2.05 -5.39 8.56
N GLY A 101 -2.13 -6.32 9.52
CA GLY A 101 -0.97 -7.02 10.05
C GLY A 101 0.11 -6.14 10.70
N GLY A 102 -0.20 -4.90 11.06
CA GLY A 102 0.78 -3.93 11.56
C GLY A 102 1.48 -3.10 10.49
N GLY A 103 1.20 -3.33 9.21
CA GLY A 103 1.61 -2.52 8.05
C GLY A 103 0.42 -2.05 7.19
N LEU A 104 0.70 -1.74 5.94
CA LEU A 104 -0.28 -1.41 4.91
C LEU A 104 -0.46 -2.56 3.91
N ARG A 105 -1.70 -2.80 3.50
CA ARG A 105 -2.04 -3.52 2.26
C ARG A 105 -2.54 -2.48 1.25
N ALA A 106 -2.03 -2.53 0.03
CA ALA A 106 -2.46 -1.66 -1.07
C ALA A 106 -3.06 -2.51 -2.20
N GLU A 107 -4.27 -2.17 -2.64
CA GLU A 107 -4.96 -2.83 -3.74
C GLU A 107 -5.07 -1.90 -4.94
N PHE A 108 -4.57 -2.34 -6.09
CA PHE A 108 -4.62 -1.54 -7.32
C PHE A 108 -6.06 -1.38 -7.82
N VAL A 109 -6.46 -0.15 -8.12
CA VAL A 109 -7.78 0.14 -8.69
C VAL A 109 -7.78 -0.25 -10.17
N SER A 110 -8.47 -1.33 -10.51
CA SER A 110 -8.65 -1.77 -11.90
C SER A 110 -9.94 -2.58 -12.08
N GLU A 111 -10.35 -2.79 -13.35
CA GLU A 111 -11.58 -3.52 -13.69
C GLU A 111 -11.51 -5.04 -13.41
N THR A 112 -10.29 -5.58 -13.30
CA THR A 112 -10.01 -6.99 -12.96
C THR A 112 -9.31 -7.06 -11.61
N PRO A 113 -9.21 -8.23 -10.95
CA PRO A 113 -8.41 -8.36 -9.73
C PRO A 113 -6.98 -7.84 -9.97
N GLY A 114 -6.67 -6.71 -9.33
CA GLY A 114 -5.41 -5.98 -9.53
C GLY A 114 -4.28 -6.51 -8.66
N THR A 115 -3.09 -5.95 -8.84
CA THR A 115 -1.94 -6.18 -7.96
C THR A 115 -2.29 -5.80 -6.52
N THR A 116 -1.97 -6.67 -5.57
CA THR A 116 -2.03 -6.36 -4.14
C THR A 116 -0.61 -6.33 -3.59
N LEU A 117 -0.27 -5.23 -2.94
CA LEU A 117 1.00 -5.04 -2.26
C LEU A 117 0.82 -5.14 -0.75
N TYR A 118 1.81 -5.69 -0.07
CA TYR A 118 1.87 -5.78 1.39
C TYR A 118 3.17 -5.15 1.87
N GLU A 119 3.05 -4.20 2.79
CA GLU A 119 4.18 -3.61 3.49
C GLU A 119 4.94 -4.70 4.27
N THR A 120 6.24 -4.77 4.06
CA THR A 120 7.14 -5.70 4.75
C THR A 120 8.11 -5.01 5.67
N GLU A 121 8.38 -3.73 5.45
CA GLU A 121 9.34 -2.94 6.22
C GLU A 121 8.97 -1.46 6.21
N THR A 122 9.28 -0.77 7.31
CA THR A 122 9.21 0.69 7.46
C THR A 122 10.56 1.18 7.98
N SER A 123 11.08 2.27 7.42
CA SER A 123 12.29 2.98 7.86
C SER A 123 12.09 4.49 7.82
N ASP A 124 12.91 5.24 8.57
CA ASP A 124 13.06 6.71 8.45
C ASP A 124 14.27 7.11 7.58
N GLU A 125 15.03 6.14 7.09
CA GLU A 125 16.14 6.37 6.18
C GLU A 125 15.65 6.69 4.75
N PRO A 126 16.29 7.63 4.02
CA PRO A 126 15.92 7.95 2.64
C PRO A 126 16.10 6.74 1.71
N LEU A 127 15.26 6.65 0.69
CA LEU A 127 15.39 5.62 -0.34
C LEU A 127 16.73 5.76 -1.09
N LEU A 128 17.47 4.67 -1.23
CA LEU A 128 18.76 4.69 -1.91
C LEU A 128 18.55 4.76 -3.42
N CYS A 129 18.89 5.91 -4.01
CA CYS A 129 18.79 6.14 -5.45
C CYS A 129 20.17 6.46 -6.00
N TYR A 130 20.67 5.59 -6.88
CA TYR A 130 21.86 5.89 -7.66
C TYR A 130 21.38 6.79 -8.79
N GLY A 131 21.63 8.10 -8.68
CA GLY A 131 21.24 9.08 -9.71
C GLY A 131 21.67 8.67 -11.13
N PRO A 132 21.21 9.37 -12.17
CA PRO A 132 21.35 8.94 -13.56
C PRO A 132 22.77 8.47 -13.84
N ARG A 133 22.92 7.29 -14.46
CA ARG A 133 24.22 6.74 -14.85
C ARG A 133 24.89 7.71 -15.82
N ILE A 134 25.67 8.66 -15.31
CA ILE A 134 26.54 9.50 -16.13
C ILE A 134 27.70 8.60 -16.57
N GLY A 135 27.52 7.92 -17.70
CA GLY A 135 28.56 7.11 -18.32
C GLY A 135 29.72 8.00 -18.81
N VAL A 136 30.95 7.58 -18.50
CA VAL A 136 32.19 8.07 -19.13
C VAL A 136 32.44 7.37 -20.47
#